data_AF-A0A967GNH9-F1
#
_entry.id   AF-A0A967GNH9-F1
#
_cell.length_a   1.000
_cell.length_b   1.000
_cell.length_c   1.000
_cell.angle_alpha   90.00
_cell.angle_beta   90.00
_cell.angle_gamma   90.00
#
_symmetry.space_group_name_H-M   'P 1'
#
loop_
_entity.id
_entity.type
_entity.pdbx_description
1 polymer ?
#
loop_
_entity_poly.entity_id
_entity_poly.type
_entity_poly.pdbx_seq_one_letter_code
_entity_poly.pdbx_strand_id
1 'polypeptide(L)' 'LKSTDFKKDQVLLGAFSPGGHSLVEDDNFVPGFSAQRVVAESGLGAFTLVQLEKKLSGKLAGADTFIAELQEGL' A
#
# COMPACT_ATOMS: atom_id res chain seq x y z
N LEU A 1 1.30 -25.69 9.01
CA LEU A 1 1.83 -24.32 8.80
C LEU A 1 1.72 -23.99 7.32
N LYS A 2 1.28 -22.79 6.93
CA LYS A 2 1.37 -22.34 5.53
C LYS A 2 2.86 -22.27 5.16
N SER A 3 3.24 -22.78 3.99
CA SER A 3 4.62 -22.67 3.49
C SER A 3 4.92 -21.21 3.21
N THR A 4 6.11 -20.77 3.60
CA THR A 4 6.55 -19.38 3.44
C THR A 4 7.92 -19.41 2.82
N ASP A 5 8.17 -18.63 1.78
CA ASP A 5 9.50 -18.48 1.17
C ASP A 5 10.35 -17.46 1.93
N PHE A 6 10.08 -17.26 3.23
CA PHE A 6 10.74 -16.23 4.03
C PHE A 6 12.25 -16.42 4.02
N LYS A 7 12.94 -15.42 3.48
CA LYS A 7 14.40 -15.34 3.57
C LYS A 7 14.78 -15.02 5.01
N LYS A 8 15.82 -15.68 5.53
CA LYS A 8 16.32 -15.47 6.90
C LYS A 8 16.72 -14.01 7.20
N ASP A 9 17.05 -13.24 6.17
CA ASP A 9 17.55 -11.86 6.28
C ASP A 9 16.52 -10.80 5.85
N GLN A 10 15.23 -11.11 5.92
CA GLN A 10 14.16 -10.17 5.58
C GLN A 10 13.31 -9.81 6.81
N VAL A 11 13.05 -8.52 6.98
CA VAL A 11 12.05 -8.01 7.91
C VAL A 11 10.85 -7.54 7.11
N LEU A 12 9.67 -8.07 7.43
CA LEU A 12 8.41 -7.66 6.83
C LEU A 12 7.63 -6.82 7.84
N LEU A 13 7.13 -5.68 7.39
CA LEU A 13 6.21 -4.84 8.14
C LEU A 13 4.89 -4.81 7.38
N GLY A 14 3.79 -4.84 8.13
CA GLY A 14 2.45 -4.71 7.57
C GLY A 14 1.57 -3.93 8.53
N ALA A 15 0.80 -3.01 7.99
CA ALA A 15 -0.23 -2.27 8.68
C ALA A 15 -1.56 -2.47 7.95
N PHE A 16 -2.64 -2.68 8.69
CA PHE A 16 -3.97 -2.76 8.13
C PHE A 16 -4.97 -2.03 9.03
N SER A 17 -5.98 -1.43 8.41
CA SER A 17 -7.16 -0.90 9.07
C SER A 17 -8.42 -1.47 8.43
N PRO A 18 -9.50 -1.69 9.22
CA PRO A 18 -10.83 -1.90 8.67
C PRO A 18 -11.26 -0.66 7.88
N GLY A 19 -11.86 -0.84 6.71
CA GLY A 19 -12.28 0.27 5.86
C GLY A 19 -12.21 -0.09 4.39
N GLY A 20 -11.44 0.67 3.62
CA GLY A 20 -11.37 0.47 2.17
C GLY A 20 -12.55 1.11 1.43
N HIS A 21 -12.80 0.66 0.20
CA HIS A 21 -13.84 1.28 -0.61
C HIS A 21 -15.28 0.93 -0.17
N SER A 22 -15.48 0.08 0.84
CA SER A 22 -16.81 -0.14 1.47
C SER A 22 -17.29 1.05 2.31
N LEU A 23 -16.40 1.97 2.67
CA LEU A 23 -16.76 3.20 3.40
C LEU A 23 -17.07 4.37 2.46
N VAL A 24 -17.00 4.15 1.15
CA VAL A 24 -17.25 5.16 0.13
C VAL A 24 -18.73 5.09 -0.26
N GLU A 25 -19.40 6.24 -0.24
CA GLU A 25 -20.79 6.37 -0.72
C GLU A 25 -20.92 5.89 -2.17
N ASP A 26 -22.07 5.31 -2.53
CA ASP A 26 -22.30 4.69 -3.85
C ASP A 26 -21.97 5.62 -5.02
N ASP A 27 -22.37 6.89 -4.93
CA ASP A 27 -22.09 7.93 -5.93
C ASP A 27 -20.58 8.15 -6.19
N ASN A 28 -19.74 7.76 -5.22
CA ASN A 28 -18.29 7.89 -5.26
C ASN A 28 -17.58 6.52 -5.38
N PHE A 29 -18.30 5.43 -5.61
CA PHE A 29 -17.68 4.10 -5.68
C PHE A 29 -16.63 4.01 -6.79
N VAL A 30 -16.94 4.51 -8.00
CA VAL A 30 -15.99 4.51 -9.14
C VAL A 30 -14.70 5.27 -8.80
N PRO A 31 -14.75 6.52 -8.30
CA PRO A 31 -13.55 7.21 -7.87
C PRO A 31 -12.84 6.50 -6.70
N GLY A 32 -13.56 5.99 -5.70
CA GLY A 32 -12.99 5.25 -4.56
C GLY A 32 -12.27 3.97 -4.96
N PHE A 33 -12.84 3.19 -5.88
CA PHE A 33 -12.19 2.01 -6.45
C PHE A 33 -10.96 2.38 -7.29
N SER A 34 -11.04 3.44 -8.10
CA SER A 34 -9.91 3.89 -8.92
C SER A 34 -8.78 4.53 -8.10
N ALA A 35 -9.08 5.03 -6.90
CA ALA A 35 -8.13 5.69 -6.01
C ALA A 35 -6.99 4.75 -5.60
N GLN A 36 -7.21 3.42 -5.57
CA GLN A 36 -6.15 2.45 -5.31
C GLN A 36 -4.95 2.65 -6.26
N ARG A 37 -5.21 2.89 -7.56
CA ARG A 37 -4.15 3.13 -8.55
C ARG A 37 -3.46 4.47 -8.31
N VAL A 38 -4.23 5.48 -7.95
CA VAL A 38 -3.70 6.82 -7.68
C VAL A 38 -2.81 6.81 -6.44
N VAL A 39 -3.22 6.13 -5.37
CA VAL A 39 -2.46 6.04 -4.11
C VAL A 39 -1.13 5.31 -4.34
N ALA A 40 -1.13 4.20 -5.10
CA ALA A 40 0.11 3.52 -5.49
C ALA A 40 1.09 4.43 -6.26
N GLU A 41 0.57 5.38 -7.06
CA GLU A 41 1.39 6.34 -7.81
C GLU A 41 1.72 7.63 -7.02
N SER A 42 1.05 7.87 -5.89
CA SER A 42 1.14 9.12 -5.13
C SER A 42 2.36 9.18 -4.20
N GLY A 43 2.96 8.04 -3.87
CA GLY A 43 4.04 7.92 -2.89
C GLY A 43 3.53 7.57 -1.49
N LEU A 44 4.35 7.83 -0.46
CA LEU A 44 4.08 7.40 0.91
C LEU A 44 4.39 8.50 1.93
N GLY A 45 3.36 8.89 2.70
CA GLY A 45 3.48 9.92 3.73
C GLY A 45 3.92 11.26 3.15
N ALA A 46 5.07 11.78 3.61
CA ALA A 46 5.62 13.04 3.13
C ALA A 46 6.45 12.91 1.83
N PHE A 47 6.61 11.70 1.29
CA PHE A 47 7.40 11.45 0.09
C PHE A 47 6.49 11.21 -1.10
N THR A 48 6.69 11.97 -2.18
CA THR A 48 6.19 11.60 -3.51
C THR A 48 6.82 10.27 -3.94
N LEU A 49 6.22 9.56 -4.91
CA LEU A 49 6.75 8.31 -5.44
C LEU A 49 8.24 8.44 -5.83
N VAL A 50 8.59 9.47 -6.60
CA VAL A 50 9.97 9.71 -7.05
C VAL A 50 10.92 9.97 -5.87
N GLN A 51 10.46 10.67 -4.83
CA GLN A 51 11.28 10.91 -3.64
C GLN A 51 11.46 9.64 -2.81
N LEU A 52 10.43 8.82 -2.69
CA LEU A 52 10.47 7.53 -2.02
C LEU A 52 11.43 6.58 -2.74
N GLU A 53 11.30 6.44 -4.06
CA GLU A 53 12.21 5.66 -4.91
C GLU A 53 13.66 6.11 -4.74
N LYS A 54 13.92 7.43 -4.78
CA LYS A 54 15.26 7.97 -4.54
C LYS A 54 15.78 7.67 -3.14
N LYS A 55 14.92 7.71 -2.13
CA LYS A 55 15.28 7.44 -0.73
C LYS A 55 15.61 5.96 -0.49
N LEU A 56 14.95 5.08 -1.22
CA LEU A 56 15.12 3.62 -1.15
C LEU A 56 16.18 3.11 -2.14
N SER A 57 16.58 3.91 -3.13
CA SER A 57 17.62 3.55 -4.09
C SER A 57 18.91 3.09 -3.40
N GLY A 58 19.42 1.93 -3.81
CA GLY A 58 20.60 1.29 -3.21
C GLY A 58 20.32 0.53 -1.90
N LYS A 59 19.07 0.49 -1.42
CA LYS A 59 18.64 -0.31 -0.27
C LYS A 59 17.84 -1.51 -0.75
N LEU A 60 17.98 -2.64 -0.06
CA LEU A 60 17.10 -3.80 -0.25
C LEU A 60 15.82 -3.62 0.60
N ALA A 61 15.09 -2.53 0.35
CA ALA A 61 13.87 -2.17 1.08
C ALA A 61 12.83 -1.59 0.12
N GLY A 62 11.56 -1.93 0.37
CA GLY A 62 10.39 -1.46 -0.38
C GLY A 62 9.23 -1.18 0.57
N ALA A 63 8.24 -0.44 0.10
CA ALA A 63 7.01 -0.14 0.83
C ALA A 63 5.90 0.10 -0.20
N ASP A 64 4.75 -0.56 -0.02
CA ASP A 64 3.65 -0.55 -0.98
C ASP A 64 2.33 -0.47 -0.22
N THR A 65 1.44 0.44 -0.61
CA THR A 65 0.11 0.59 0.02
C THR A 65 -0.97 -0.14 -0.78
N PHE A 66 -2.04 -0.53 -0.11
CA PHE A 66 -3.22 -1.09 -0.77
C PHE A 66 -4.53 -0.53 -0.20
N ILE A 67 -5.56 -0.53 -1.03
CA ILE A 67 -6.95 -0.28 -0.67
C ILE A 67 -7.74 -1.44 -1.26
N ALA A 68 -8.46 -2.16 -0.43
CA ALA A 68 -9.35 -3.26 -0.81
C ALA A 68 -10.80 -2.88 -0.45
N GLU A 69 -11.72 -3.85 -0.55
CA GLU A 69 -13.13 -3.60 -0.27
C GLU A 69 -13.38 -3.26 1.19
N LEU A 70 -12.88 -4.09 2.10
CA LEU A 70 -13.15 -4.00 3.54
C LEU A 70 -11.94 -3.58 4.38
N GLN A 71 -10.79 -3.35 3.73
CA GLN A 71 -9.52 -3.08 4.40
C GLN A 71 -8.62 -2.18 3.55
N GLU A 72 -7.73 -1.45 4.21
CA GLU A 72 -6.66 -0.66 3.59
C GLU A 72 -5.38 -0.79 4.43
N GLY A 73 -4.22 -0.47 3.85
CA GLY A 73 -2.96 -0.69 4.55
C GLY A 73 -1.67 -0.37 3.79
N LEU A 74 -0.56 -0.81 4.40
CA LEU A 74 0.84 -0.71 3.96
C LEU A 74 1.56 -2.03 4.24
#